data_AF-A0A1J4N5L6-F1
#
_entry.id   AF-A0A1J4N5L6-F1
#
_cell.length_a   1.000
_cell.length_b   1.000
_cell.length_c   1.000
_cell.angle_alpha   90.00
_cell.angle_beta   90.00
_cell.angle_gamma   90.00
#
_symmetry.space_group_name_H-M   'P 1'
#
loop_
_entity.id
_entity.type
_entity.pdbx_description
1 polymer ?
#
loop_
_entity_poly.entity_id
_entity_poly.type
_entity_poly.pdbx_seq_one_letter_code
_entity_poly.pdbx_strand_id
1 'polypeptide(L)'
;MPNVAVPVARIQRWVDNFAARHGETRLAVDSGALTGAAADGSSFIAALPFEKSYAGPAEIEAFISASAAPQEWGILLVRKGGFAIARLSGSEIADHKIGRRHVQGKTKAGGWSQQRFARRRANQASAAYEAAAEHAARILEGLTGPLVTGGDHGGVDDVLEDRRLQALTVAGPWLPVQDPNRAVLDQAIEDAQKVRIEVLNADG
;
A
#
# COMPACT_ATOMS: atom_id res chain seq x y z
N MET A 1 -11.76 -9.18 12.85
CA MET A 1 -11.65 -10.21 11.80
C MET A 1 -10.23 -10.17 11.26
N PRO A 2 -9.51 -11.31 11.17
CA PRO A 2 -8.22 -11.35 10.50
C PRO A 2 -8.34 -10.86 9.06
N ASN A 3 -7.42 -9.98 8.64
CA ASN A 3 -7.28 -9.52 7.27
C ASN A 3 -6.01 -10.15 6.66
N VAL A 4 -6.15 -10.80 5.51
CA VAL A 4 -5.05 -11.44 4.79
C VAL A 4 -4.89 -10.79 3.41
N ALA A 5 -3.64 -10.55 3.02
CA ALA A 5 -3.31 -10.07 1.68
C ALA A 5 -3.00 -11.26 0.77
N VAL A 6 -3.78 -11.45 -0.28
CA VAL A 6 -3.68 -12.58 -1.19
C VAL A 6 -3.29 -12.10 -2.59
N PRO A 7 -2.20 -12.63 -3.19
CA PRO A 7 -1.88 -12.34 -4.59
C PRO A 7 -3.05 -12.71 -5.50
N VAL A 8 -3.35 -11.89 -6.51
CA VAL A 8 -4.47 -12.10 -7.45
C VAL A 8 -4.45 -13.52 -8.05
N ALA A 9 -3.27 -14.00 -8.46
CA ALA A 9 -3.09 -15.34 -9.02
C ALA A 9 -3.41 -16.50 -8.04
N ARG A 10 -3.59 -16.21 -6.74
CA ARG A 10 -3.91 -17.21 -5.70
C ARG A 10 -5.36 -17.14 -5.24
N ILE A 11 -6.18 -16.22 -5.75
CA ILE A 11 -7.54 -16.00 -5.27
C ILE A 11 -8.42 -17.23 -5.49
N GLN A 12 -8.40 -17.81 -6.69
CA GLN A 12 -9.15 -19.04 -6.98
C GLN A 12 -8.83 -20.12 -5.94
N ARG A 13 -7.55 -20.45 -5.79
CA ARG A 13 -7.08 -21.44 -4.82
C ARG A 13 -7.45 -21.08 -3.38
N TRP A 14 -7.43 -19.80 -3.03
CA TRP A 14 -7.78 -19.34 -1.69
C TRP A 14 -9.27 -19.61 -1.40
N VAL A 15 -10.16 -19.29 -2.34
CA VAL A 15 -11.61 -19.55 -2.24
C VAL A 15 -11.90 -21.05 -2.21
N ASP A 16 -11.25 -21.84 -3.06
CA ASP A 16 -11.39 -23.31 -3.06
C ASP A 16 -11.03 -23.90 -1.69
N ASN A 17 -9.92 -23.42 -1.11
CA ASN A 17 -9.48 -23.86 0.22
C ASN A 17 -10.42 -23.40 1.34
N PHE A 18 -11.10 -22.25 1.17
CA PHE A 18 -12.10 -21.79 2.12
C PHE A 18 -13.32 -22.72 2.08
N ALA A 19 -13.87 -22.98 0.89
CA ALA A 19 -14.99 -23.89 0.70
C ALA A 19 -14.67 -25.33 1.16
N ALA A 20 -13.46 -25.82 0.90
CA ALA A 20 -13.04 -27.15 1.36
C ALA A 20 -12.98 -27.29 2.88
N ARG A 21 -12.74 -26.19 3.62
CA ARG A 21 -12.68 -26.18 5.09
C ARG A 21 -14.03 -25.92 5.75
N HIS A 22 -14.85 -25.07 5.14
CA HIS A 22 -16.06 -24.51 5.75
C HIS A 22 -17.37 -25.04 5.12
N GLY A 23 -17.26 -25.82 4.05
CA GLY A 23 -18.38 -26.40 3.32
C GLY A 23 -18.85 -25.54 2.13
N GLU A 24 -20.02 -25.88 1.61
CA GLU A 24 -20.63 -25.16 0.48
C GLU A 24 -20.66 -23.66 0.76
N THR A 25 -20.12 -22.87 -0.16
CA THR A 25 -19.96 -21.42 0.01
C THR A 25 -20.74 -20.69 -1.07
N ARG A 26 -21.73 -19.90 -0.65
CA ARG A 26 -22.48 -19.02 -1.55
C ARG A 26 -21.72 -17.71 -1.72
N LEU A 27 -21.42 -17.35 -2.97
CA LEU A 27 -20.86 -16.06 -3.33
C LEU A 27 -21.96 -15.01 -3.51
N ALA A 28 -21.64 -13.77 -3.14
CA ALA A 28 -22.46 -12.60 -3.41
C ALA A 28 -21.56 -11.37 -3.65
N VAL A 29 -22.17 -10.27 -4.08
CA VAL A 29 -21.51 -8.96 -4.10
C VAL A 29 -22.29 -8.05 -3.16
N ASP A 30 -21.59 -7.48 -2.21
CA ASP A 30 -22.15 -6.56 -1.23
C ASP A 30 -21.16 -5.42 -0.97
N SER A 31 -21.69 -4.20 -0.88
CA SER A 31 -20.94 -3.01 -0.48
C SER A 31 -19.61 -2.79 -1.23
N GLY A 32 -19.58 -3.14 -2.52
CA GLY A 32 -18.38 -2.97 -3.35
C GLY A 32 -17.31 -4.07 -3.19
N ALA A 33 -17.66 -5.23 -2.61
CA ALA A 33 -16.75 -6.34 -2.41
C ALA A 33 -17.40 -7.66 -2.82
N LEU A 34 -16.57 -8.65 -3.17
CA LEU A 34 -17.03 -10.03 -3.31
C LEU A 34 -17.11 -10.65 -1.92
N THR A 35 -18.25 -11.24 -1.57
CA THR A 35 -18.45 -11.91 -0.28
C THR A 35 -18.70 -13.39 -0.48
N GLY A 36 -18.32 -14.19 0.52
CA GLY A 36 -18.64 -15.61 0.59
C GLY A 36 -19.21 -15.95 1.94
N ALA A 37 -20.30 -16.72 1.97
CA ALA A 37 -20.91 -17.27 3.17
C ALA A 37 -20.97 -18.79 3.07
N ALA A 38 -20.29 -19.47 4.00
CA ALA A 38 -20.19 -20.92 4.06
C ALA A 38 -21.31 -21.54 4.92
N ALA A 39 -21.57 -22.83 4.67
CA ALA A 39 -22.59 -23.61 5.39
C ALA A 39 -22.34 -23.72 6.90
N ASP A 40 -21.08 -23.67 7.34
CA ASP A 40 -20.72 -23.69 8.76
C ASP A 40 -20.88 -22.33 9.48
N GLY A 41 -21.30 -21.28 8.76
CA GLY A 41 -21.47 -19.92 9.28
C GLY A 41 -20.22 -19.03 9.12
N SER A 42 -19.10 -19.57 8.64
CA SER A 42 -17.91 -18.78 8.31
C SER A 42 -18.16 -17.91 7.07
N SER A 43 -17.50 -16.77 6.99
CA SER A 43 -17.65 -15.85 5.87
C SER A 43 -16.34 -15.13 5.53
N PHE A 44 -16.30 -14.57 4.33
CA PHE A 44 -15.24 -13.66 3.92
C PHE A 44 -15.75 -12.46 3.14
N ILE A 45 -14.98 -11.37 3.16
CA ILE A 45 -15.16 -10.17 2.33
C ILE A 45 -13.83 -9.93 1.60
N ALA A 46 -13.85 -9.98 0.27
CA ALA A 46 -12.70 -9.75 -0.60
C ALA A 46 -12.86 -8.40 -1.32
N ALA A 47 -11.99 -7.45 -0.98
CA ALA A 47 -11.94 -6.12 -1.57
C ALA A 47 -10.88 -6.05 -2.68
N LEU A 48 -11.19 -5.34 -3.76
CA LEU A 48 -10.23 -5.13 -4.85
C LEU A 48 -9.01 -4.33 -4.35
N PRO A 49 -7.83 -4.52 -4.98
CA PRO A 49 -6.68 -3.66 -4.73
C PRO A 49 -6.98 -2.18 -5.05
N PHE A 50 -6.18 -1.28 -4.49
CA PHE A 50 -6.29 0.18 -4.71
C PHE A 50 -7.62 0.80 -4.26
N GLU A 51 -8.27 0.21 -3.26
CA GLU A 51 -9.55 0.67 -2.70
C GLU A 51 -10.66 0.83 -3.75
N LYS A 52 -10.57 0.07 -4.84
CA LYS A 52 -11.60 0.03 -5.88
C LYS A 52 -12.85 -0.68 -5.35
N SER A 53 -14.02 -0.18 -5.76
CA SER A 53 -15.29 -0.86 -5.53
C SER A 53 -15.56 -1.90 -6.62
N TYR A 54 -15.90 -3.12 -6.21
CA TYR A 54 -16.33 -4.20 -7.10
C TYR A 54 -17.83 -4.14 -7.37
N ALA A 55 -18.20 -4.06 -8.64
CA ALA A 55 -19.59 -4.03 -9.11
C ALA A 55 -19.88 -5.11 -10.18
N GLY A 56 -19.02 -6.13 -10.28
CA GLY A 56 -19.18 -7.25 -11.21
C GLY A 56 -20.14 -8.33 -10.69
N PRO A 57 -20.32 -9.44 -11.43
CA PRO A 57 -21.10 -10.58 -10.97
C PRO A 57 -20.43 -11.28 -9.77
N ALA A 58 -21.21 -12.06 -9.02
CA ALA A 58 -20.73 -12.85 -7.88
C ALA A 58 -19.95 -14.11 -8.34
N GLU A 59 -18.89 -13.89 -9.11
CA GLU A 59 -18.08 -14.92 -9.77
C GLU A 59 -16.60 -14.65 -9.53
N ILE A 60 -15.83 -15.71 -9.25
CA ILE A 60 -14.41 -15.59 -8.92
C ILE A 60 -13.59 -15.08 -10.11
N GLU A 61 -13.87 -15.57 -11.32
CA GLU A 61 -13.14 -15.17 -12.52
C GLU A 61 -13.35 -13.68 -12.84
N ALA A 62 -14.58 -13.18 -12.72
CA ALA A 62 -14.90 -11.77 -12.90
C ALA A 62 -14.20 -10.89 -11.84
N PHE A 63 -14.16 -11.34 -10.59
CA PHE A 63 -13.46 -10.64 -9.52
C PHE A 63 -11.93 -10.61 -9.73
N ILE A 64 -11.34 -11.71 -10.17
CA ILE A 64 -9.92 -11.80 -10.53
C ILE A 64 -9.60 -10.84 -11.68
N SER A 65 -10.44 -10.80 -12.71
CA SER A 65 -10.27 -9.86 -13.83
C SER A 65 -10.32 -8.40 -13.37
N ALA A 66 -11.27 -8.05 -12.49
CA ALA A 66 -11.40 -6.72 -11.92
C ALA A 66 -10.25 -6.32 -10.97
N SER A 67 -9.48 -7.30 -10.47
CA SER A 67 -8.33 -7.08 -9.57
C SER A 67 -7.05 -6.64 -10.28
N ALA A 68 -7.08 -6.50 -11.62
CA ALA A 68 -5.93 -6.06 -12.40
C ALA A 68 -5.39 -4.69 -11.95
N ALA A 69 -4.07 -4.57 -11.95
CA ALA A 69 -3.39 -3.30 -11.69
C ALA A 69 -3.84 -2.23 -12.72
N PRO A 70 -4.03 -0.97 -12.29
CA PRO A 70 -4.30 0.14 -13.20
C PRO A 70 -3.22 0.27 -14.27
N GLN A 71 -3.59 0.83 -15.43
CA GLN A 71 -2.63 1.15 -16.48
C GLN A 71 -1.59 2.18 -16.01
N GLU A 72 -1.96 3.09 -15.12
CA GLU A 72 -1.04 4.04 -14.50
C GLU A 72 -1.32 4.12 -13.00
N TRP A 73 -0.27 3.97 -12.20
CA TRP A 73 -0.34 4.11 -10.74
C TRP A 73 1.07 4.37 -10.18
N GLY A 74 1.16 4.63 -8.88
CA GLY A 74 2.43 4.97 -8.25
C GLY A 74 2.65 4.37 -6.87
N ILE A 75 3.90 4.41 -6.43
CA ILE A 75 4.36 4.09 -5.08
C ILE A 75 5.13 5.29 -4.52
N LEU A 76 4.85 5.67 -3.27
CA LEU A 76 5.64 6.64 -2.49
C LEU A 76 5.94 6.08 -1.10
N LEU A 77 7.20 5.70 -0.88
CA LEU A 77 7.68 5.22 0.41
C LEU A 77 8.62 6.25 1.01
N VAL A 78 8.31 6.73 2.21
CA VAL A 78 9.12 7.73 2.91
C VAL A 78 9.47 7.23 4.30
N ARG A 79 10.75 7.33 4.67
CA ARG A 79 11.24 7.06 6.03
C ARG A 79 12.25 8.12 6.41
N LYS A 80 12.53 8.21 7.70
CA LYS A 80 13.57 9.09 8.22
C LYS A 80 14.93 8.78 7.58
N GLY A 81 15.35 9.61 6.63
CA GLY A 81 16.63 9.50 5.92
C GLY A 81 16.62 8.70 4.62
N GLY A 82 15.46 8.32 4.09
CA GLY A 82 15.39 7.72 2.76
C GLY A 82 13.98 7.68 2.17
N PHE A 83 13.91 7.49 0.87
CA PHE A 83 12.67 7.36 0.13
C PHE A 83 12.83 6.41 -1.06
N ALA A 84 11.71 5.84 -1.50
CA ALA A 84 11.60 5.08 -2.74
C ALA A 84 10.29 5.47 -3.43
N ILE A 85 10.38 5.83 -4.70
CA ILE A 85 9.26 6.34 -5.49
C ILE A 85 9.25 5.58 -6.80
N ALA A 86 8.08 5.17 -7.28
CA ALA A 86 7.94 4.57 -8.61
C ALA A 86 6.65 5.03 -9.27
N ARG A 87 6.71 5.21 -10.59
CA ARG A 87 5.56 5.22 -11.50
C ARG A 87 5.49 3.88 -12.20
N LEU A 88 4.31 3.31 -12.26
CA LEU A 88 4.06 1.99 -12.81
C LEU A 88 3.14 2.09 -14.02
N SER A 89 3.34 1.17 -14.97
CA SER A 89 2.44 0.89 -16.07
C SER A 89 1.97 -0.57 -15.99
N GLY A 90 0.75 -0.81 -15.51
CA GLY A 90 0.31 -2.16 -15.16
C GLY A 90 1.22 -2.75 -14.08
N SER A 91 1.89 -3.88 -14.36
CA SER A 91 2.83 -4.51 -13.41
C SER A 91 4.28 -4.04 -13.56
N GLU A 92 4.59 -3.17 -14.52
CA GLU A 92 5.96 -2.78 -14.87
C GLU A 92 6.35 -1.40 -14.33
N ILE A 93 7.62 -1.23 -13.96
CA ILE A 93 8.16 0.07 -13.53
C ILE A 93 8.45 0.93 -14.76
N ALA A 94 7.78 2.07 -14.87
CA ALA A 94 8.00 3.06 -15.93
C ALA A 94 9.14 4.03 -15.58
N ASP A 95 9.15 4.56 -14.35
CA ASP A 95 10.26 5.35 -13.78
C ASP A 95 10.32 5.12 -12.27
N HIS A 96 11.51 5.22 -11.68
CA HIS A 96 11.67 5.13 -10.23
C HIS A 96 12.85 5.94 -9.72
N LYS A 97 12.77 6.32 -8.45
CA LYS A 97 13.91 6.90 -7.72
C LYS A 97 13.97 6.34 -6.31
N ILE A 98 15.14 5.85 -5.95
CA ILE A 98 15.49 5.53 -4.57
C ILE A 98 16.57 6.51 -4.14
N GLY A 99 16.42 7.06 -2.93
CA GLY A 99 17.36 8.04 -2.40
C GLY A 99 17.50 7.93 -0.89
N ARG A 100 18.64 8.40 -0.40
CA ARG A 100 18.96 8.49 1.03
C ARG A 100 19.52 9.86 1.34
N ARG A 101 19.19 10.37 2.53
CA ARG A 101 19.83 11.55 3.13
C ARG A 101 20.19 11.25 4.57
N HIS A 102 21.34 11.76 4.99
CA HIS A 102 21.79 11.54 6.36
C HIS A 102 20.90 12.30 7.34
N VAL A 103 20.15 11.56 8.16
CA VAL A 103 19.43 12.11 9.30
C VAL A 103 19.99 11.46 10.56
N GLN A 104 20.54 12.28 11.45
CA GLN A 104 21.19 11.78 12.66
C GLN A 104 20.18 11.00 13.53
N GLY A 105 20.62 9.85 14.04
CA GLY A 105 19.84 9.01 14.97
C GLY A 105 19.63 9.67 16.34
N LYS A 106 18.73 9.12 17.17
CA LYS A 106 18.56 9.57 18.56
C LYS A 106 19.78 9.13 19.38
N THR A 107 20.39 10.05 20.11
CA THR A 107 21.50 9.73 21.04
C THR A 107 20.94 9.30 22.41
N LYS A 108 21.63 8.37 23.09
CA LYS A 108 21.22 7.85 24.40
C LYS A 108 21.60 8.77 25.59
N ALA A 109 22.48 9.75 25.39
CA ALA A 109 23.00 10.60 26.47
C ALA A 109 22.12 11.84 26.73
N GLY A 110 21.70 12.07 27.98
CA GLY A 110 20.92 13.23 28.44
C GLY A 110 21.75 14.51 28.61
N GLY A 111 21.11 15.68 28.56
CA GLY A 111 21.74 16.98 28.86
C GLY A 111 21.41 18.10 27.87
N TRP A 112 21.94 19.31 28.11
CA TRP A 112 21.71 20.52 27.30
C TRP A 112 22.12 20.39 25.83
N SER A 113 22.99 19.43 25.50
CA SER A 113 23.33 19.06 24.12
C SER A 113 22.17 18.37 23.39
N GLN A 114 21.23 17.70 24.08
CA GLN A 114 20.10 17.00 23.46
C GLN A 114 19.15 17.94 22.71
N GLN A 115 18.80 19.11 23.25
CA GLN A 115 17.89 20.05 22.58
C GLN A 115 18.46 20.50 21.22
N ARG A 116 19.78 20.78 21.15
CA ARG A 116 20.45 21.15 19.91
C ARG A 116 20.47 19.99 18.90
N PHE A 117 20.72 18.76 19.35
CA PHE A 117 20.64 17.57 18.48
C PHE A 117 19.21 17.28 18.01
N ALA A 118 18.21 17.48 18.87
CA ALA A 118 16.80 17.31 18.50
C ALA A 118 16.40 18.28 17.38
N ARG A 119 16.71 19.57 17.53
CA ARG A 119 16.44 20.57 16.49
C ARG A 119 17.18 20.28 15.19
N ARG A 120 18.47 19.94 15.25
CA ARG A 120 19.26 19.58 14.05
C ARG A 120 18.65 18.38 13.32
N ARG A 121 18.18 17.36 14.05
CA ARG A 121 17.49 16.20 13.47
C ARG A 121 16.16 16.57 12.80
N ALA A 122 15.39 17.47 13.41
CA ALA A 122 14.15 17.96 12.80
C ALA A 122 14.45 18.65 11.47
N ASN A 123 15.40 19.59 11.45
CA ASN A 123 15.80 20.27 10.21
C ASN A 123 16.33 19.30 9.14
N GLN A 124 17.08 18.27 9.54
CA GLN A 124 17.56 17.23 8.61
C GLN A 124 16.44 16.36 8.05
N ALA A 125 15.42 16.06 8.85
CA ALA A 125 14.25 15.32 8.40
C ALA A 125 13.44 16.16 7.39
N SER A 126 13.14 17.42 7.71
CA SER A 126 12.44 18.33 6.79
C SER A 126 13.17 18.48 5.46
N ALA A 127 14.48 18.70 5.47
CA ALA A 127 15.27 18.78 4.23
C ALA A 127 15.33 17.45 3.45
N ALA A 128 15.20 16.30 4.13
CA ALA A 128 15.10 15.01 3.46
C ALA A 128 13.73 14.83 2.79
N TYR A 129 12.66 15.31 3.42
CA TYR A 129 11.30 15.26 2.86
C TYR A 129 11.11 16.23 1.70
N GLU A 130 11.64 17.46 1.79
CA GLU A 130 11.67 18.41 0.67
C GLU A 130 12.38 17.82 -0.57
N ALA A 131 13.52 17.14 -0.36
CA ALA A 131 14.20 16.45 -1.45
C ALA A 131 13.42 15.25 -2.00
N ALA A 132 12.65 14.55 -1.15
CA ALA A 132 11.77 13.48 -1.59
C ALA A 132 10.60 14.04 -2.42
N ALA A 133 10.04 15.18 -2.04
CA ALA A 133 8.99 15.89 -2.78
C ALA A 133 9.46 16.33 -4.18
N GLU A 134 10.66 16.90 -4.30
CA GLU A 134 11.28 17.22 -5.59
C GLU A 134 11.38 15.98 -6.51
N HIS A 135 11.83 14.85 -5.96
CA HIS A 135 11.91 13.62 -6.73
C HIS A 135 10.53 13.02 -7.04
N ALA A 136 9.57 13.12 -6.13
CA ALA A 136 8.22 12.64 -6.32
C ALA A 136 7.52 13.41 -7.43
N ALA A 137 7.61 14.74 -7.42
CA ALA A 137 7.03 15.60 -8.45
C ALA A 137 7.55 15.27 -9.85
N ARG A 138 8.83 14.90 -9.97
CA ARG A 138 9.42 14.47 -11.24
C ARG A 138 8.98 13.06 -11.65
N ILE A 139 9.06 12.08 -10.75
CA ILE A 139 8.75 10.67 -11.07
C ILE A 139 7.25 10.48 -11.36
N LEU A 140 6.40 11.18 -10.60
CA LEU A 140 4.94 11.06 -10.66
C LEU A 140 4.28 12.12 -11.54
N GLU A 141 5.06 12.82 -12.37
CA GLU A 141 4.57 13.93 -13.20
C GLU A 141 3.38 13.51 -14.08
N GLY A 142 2.23 14.17 -13.94
CA GLY A 142 1.03 13.88 -14.73
C GLY A 142 0.25 12.63 -14.30
N LEU A 143 0.67 11.93 -13.25
CA LEU A 143 -0.14 10.87 -12.63
C LEU A 143 -1.26 11.49 -11.77
N THR A 144 -2.48 10.95 -11.86
CA THR A 144 -3.62 11.34 -11.00
C THR A 144 -3.92 10.31 -9.91
N GLY A 145 -3.31 9.14 -9.99
CA GLY A 145 -3.48 8.03 -9.05
C GLY A 145 -4.08 6.78 -9.71
N PRO A 146 -4.18 5.67 -8.95
CA PRO A 146 -3.93 5.60 -7.51
C PRO A 146 -2.44 5.69 -7.14
N LEU A 147 -2.15 6.31 -6.00
CA LEU A 147 -0.84 6.33 -5.37
C LEU A 147 -0.89 5.51 -4.07
N VAL A 148 -0.09 4.46 -3.96
CA VAL A 148 0.04 3.69 -2.72
C VAL A 148 1.24 4.19 -1.92
N THR A 149 1.01 4.48 -0.64
CA THR A 149 2.01 5.13 0.22
C THR A 149 2.46 4.24 1.37
N GLY A 150 3.62 4.55 1.95
CA GLY A 150 4.11 3.79 3.10
C GLY A 150 5.29 4.40 3.84
N GLY A 151 5.54 3.86 5.03
CA GLY A 151 6.65 4.25 5.91
C GLY A 151 6.25 5.18 7.06
N ASP A 152 6.81 6.38 7.12
CA ASP A 152 6.55 7.39 8.15
C ASP A 152 5.37 8.28 7.73
N HIS A 153 4.27 8.29 8.49
CA HIS A 153 3.08 9.07 8.16
C HIS A 153 3.40 10.55 7.98
N GLY A 154 4.04 11.18 8.97
CA GLY A 154 4.41 12.59 8.87
C GLY A 154 5.32 12.90 7.69
N GLY A 155 6.29 12.03 7.38
CA GLY A 155 7.15 12.20 6.20
C GLY A 155 6.43 12.05 4.87
N VAL A 156 5.43 11.18 4.75
CA VAL A 156 4.59 11.09 3.55
C VAL A 156 3.68 12.32 3.44
N ASP A 157 3.06 12.73 4.54
CA ASP A 157 2.19 13.92 4.57
C ASP A 157 2.98 15.17 4.14
N ASP A 158 4.16 15.41 4.73
CA ASP A 158 5.08 16.50 4.37
C ASP A 158 5.46 16.48 2.88
N VAL A 159 5.64 15.30 2.28
CA VAL A 159 5.93 15.18 0.85
C VAL A 159 4.69 15.52 0.01
N LEU A 160 3.52 15.01 0.39
CA LEU A 160 2.27 15.21 -0.34
C LEU A 160 1.73 16.64 -0.25
N GLU A 161 2.16 17.44 0.73
CA GLU A 161 1.89 18.88 0.81
C GLU A 161 2.43 19.68 -0.39
N ASP A 162 3.37 19.13 -1.18
CA ASP A 162 3.84 19.77 -2.41
C ASP A 162 2.69 19.94 -3.41
N ARG A 163 2.48 21.18 -3.88
CA ARG A 163 1.39 21.54 -4.80
C ARG A 163 1.36 20.71 -6.08
N ARG A 164 2.52 20.23 -6.55
CA ARG A 164 2.64 19.42 -7.77
C ARG A 164 2.05 18.01 -7.58
N LEU A 165 1.90 17.56 -6.33
CA LEU A 165 1.41 16.23 -5.97
C LEU A 165 -0.06 16.22 -5.54
N GLN A 166 -0.69 17.39 -5.39
CA GLN A 166 -2.07 17.53 -4.88
C GLN A 166 -3.15 16.89 -5.77
N ALA A 167 -2.84 16.60 -7.04
CA ALA A 167 -3.75 15.91 -7.94
C ALA A 167 -3.75 14.38 -7.74
N LEU A 168 -2.84 13.83 -6.93
CA LEU A 168 -2.72 12.40 -6.70
C LEU A 168 -3.78 11.91 -5.73
N THR A 169 -4.55 10.91 -6.17
CA THR A 169 -5.44 10.15 -5.31
C THR A 169 -4.65 9.09 -4.58
N VAL A 170 -4.45 9.26 -3.27
CA VAL A 170 -3.85 8.23 -2.41
C VAL A 170 -4.87 7.11 -2.22
N ALA A 171 -4.40 5.88 -2.38
CA ALA A 171 -5.19 4.68 -2.13
C ALA A 171 -4.43 3.74 -1.19
N GLY A 172 -5.18 2.99 -0.40
CA GLY A 172 -4.64 1.90 0.41
C GLY A 172 -4.06 0.75 -0.42
N PRO A 173 -3.30 -0.15 0.23
CA PRO A 173 -3.00 -0.18 1.67
C PRO A 173 -1.84 0.74 2.06
N TRP A 174 -1.78 1.18 3.32
CA TRP A 174 -0.54 1.75 3.86
C TRP A 174 0.54 0.67 3.99
N LEU A 175 1.71 0.89 3.41
CA LEU A 175 2.78 -0.11 3.38
C LEU A 175 3.77 0.09 4.54
N PRO A 176 4.01 -0.93 5.39
CA PRO A 176 5.01 -0.85 6.43
C PRO A 176 6.41 -0.92 5.81
N VAL A 177 7.19 0.15 5.97
CA VAL A 177 8.53 0.25 5.39
C VAL A 177 9.56 0.40 6.49
N GLN A 178 10.62 -0.43 6.48
CA GLN A 178 11.75 -0.25 7.38
C GLN A 178 12.83 0.64 6.76
N ASP A 179 13.35 0.21 5.61
CA ASP A 179 14.39 0.87 4.81
C ASP A 179 13.94 0.91 3.34
N PRO A 180 13.64 2.09 2.78
CA PRO A 180 13.16 2.24 1.41
C PRO A 180 14.31 2.02 0.43
N ASN A 181 14.63 0.75 0.18
CA ASN A 181 15.62 0.30 -0.79
C ASN A 181 14.92 -0.42 -1.97
N ARG A 182 15.71 -0.94 -2.92
CA ARG A 182 15.14 -1.56 -4.13
C ARG A 182 14.29 -2.80 -3.83
N ALA A 183 14.78 -3.70 -2.98
CA ALA A 183 14.03 -4.90 -2.62
C ALA A 183 12.70 -4.56 -1.93
N VAL A 184 12.70 -3.52 -1.09
CA VAL A 184 11.48 -3.03 -0.44
C VAL A 184 10.52 -2.39 -1.44
N LEU A 185 11.02 -1.64 -2.44
CA LEU A 185 10.20 -1.09 -3.50
C LEU A 185 9.55 -2.19 -4.34
N ASP A 186 10.30 -3.22 -4.73
CA ASP A 186 9.77 -4.34 -5.49
C ASP A 186 8.69 -5.09 -4.69
N GLN A 187 8.93 -5.34 -3.39
CA GLN A 187 7.92 -5.97 -2.53
C GLN A 187 6.67 -5.09 -2.33
N ALA A 188 6.85 -3.78 -2.21
CA ALA A 188 5.76 -2.82 -2.08
C ALA A 188 4.85 -2.82 -3.31
N ILE A 189 5.43 -2.92 -4.51
CA ILE A 189 4.70 -3.03 -5.77
C ILE A 189 3.85 -4.31 -5.78
N GLU A 190 4.40 -5.44 -5.35
CA GLU A 190 3.64 -6.69 -5.22
C GLU A 190 2.52 -6.58 -4.16
N ASP A 191 2.81 -5.98 -3.01
CA ASP A 191 1.88 -5.86 -1.89
C ASP A 191 0.68 -4.95 -2.20
N ALA A 192 0.91 -3.86 -2.96
CA ALA A 192 -0.13 -2.94 -3.40
C ALA A 192 -1.19 -3.61 -4.28
N GLN A 193 -0.81 -4.65 -5.02
CA GLN A 193 -1.67 -5.38 -5.96
C GLN A 193 -2.43 -6.54 -5.31
N LYS A 194 -2.21 -6.83 -4.02
CA LYS A 194 -2.88 -7.95 -3.33
C LYS A 194 -4.32 -7.60 -2.99
N VAL A 195 -5.20 -8.57 -3.20
CA VAL A 195 -6.60 -8.52 -2.70
C VAL A 195 -6.56 -8.60 -1.18
N ARG A 196 -7.36 -7.76 -0.53
CA ARG A 196 -7.54 -7.79 0.92
C ARG A 196 -8.77 -8.63 1.23
N ILE A 197 -8.57 -9.67 2.03
CA ILE A 197 -9.65 -10.57 2.42
C ILE A 197 -9.79 -10.56 3.93
N GLU A 198 -10.96 -10.14 4.39
CA GLU A 198 -11.38 -10.27 5.78
C GLU A 198 -12.11 -11.59 5.96
N VAL A 199 -11.77 -12.34 7.01
CA VAL A 199 -12.36 -13.64 7.29
C VAL A 199 -12.99 -13.63 8.67
N LEU A 200 -14.20 -14.16 8.77
CA LEU A 200 -14.85 -14.52 10.03
C LEU A 200 -15.07 -16.02 10.02
N ASN A 201 -14.41 -16.73 10.92
CA ASN A 201 -14.73 -18.14 11.15
C ASN A 201 -15.88 -18.21 12.14
N ALA A 202 -16.82 -19.11 11.92
CA ALA A 202 -17.81 -19.41 12.94
C ALA A 202 -17.12 -19.95 14.20
N ASP A 203 -17.62 -19.55 15.37
CA ASP A 203 -17.26 -20.20 16.62
C ASP A 203 -17.90 -21.60 16.60
N GLY A 204 -17.05 -22.64 16.66
CA GLY A 204 -17.50 -24.05 16.63
C GLY A 204 -18.32 -24.46 17.84
#